data_AF-A0A077YZX3-F1
#
_entry.id   AF-A0A077YZX3-F1
#
_cell.length_a   1.000
_cell.length_b   1.000
_cell.length_c   1.000
_cell.angle_alpha   90.00
_cell.angle_beta   90.00
_cell.angle_gamma   90.00
#
_symmetry.space_group_name_H-M   'P 1'
#
loop_
_entity.id
_entity.type
_entity.pdbx_description
1 polymer ?
#
loop_
_entity_poly.entity_id
_entity_poly.type
_entity_poly.pdbx_seq_one_letter_code
_entity_poly.pdbx_strand_id
1 'polypeptide(L)'
;MKDFYLGHVRLFASFAPGVASGSGKSFGRSCAYALFAKDFADSPESFSEDEVEEQRRLIDAKRKVTILMNRYGYPPLPSPNAYQMYTKECFEKTGKGQSVANVMSQFAKSWKTLSVDDRQKLEEKVAHKLDEFSHAVQDWETKMKRQKLSAVLNAINLGIRTIDSKQGPRRLLQKQLDILKKQYNYPDLKLVKPYSIFVHEKLKRSSGSHMKQTDRLKQASEEWNALSPAQKVSLTERAESINQTAKDKISSWKESMENKGLTEIVERMDWIEAKVRYLSRRSKLTNVEQLLETIITLKSKTAASAAKKKG
;
A
#
# COMPACT_ATOMS: atom_id res chain seq x y z
N MET A 1 -14.00 -17.78 -31.67
CA MET A 1 -13.23 -16.94 -30.72
C MET A 1 -14.20 -15.99 -30.06
N LYS A 2 -14.47 -16.12 -28.76
CA LYS A 2 -15.34 -15.19 -28.00
C LYS A 2 -14.42 -14.28 -27.19
N ASP A 3 -14.22 -13.06 -27.67
CA ASP A 3 -13.36 -12.08 -27.03
C ASP A 3 -13.86 -11.71 -25.64
N PHE A 4 -12.98 -11.88 -24.66
CA PHE A 4 -13.16 -11.48 -23.27
C PHE A 4 -13.09 -9.95 -23.17
N TYR A 5 -14.18 -9.26 -23.48
CA TYR A 5 -14.32 -7.82 -23.20
C TYR A 5 -14.59 -7.58 -21.71
N LEU A 6 -13.52 -7.41 -20.92
CA LEU A 6 -13.56 -6.71 -19.63
C LEU A 6 -13.62 -5.20 -19.93
N GLY A 7 -14.77 -4.75 -20.43
CA GLY A 7 -14.99 -3.36 -20.83
C GLY A 7 -15.22 -2.44 -19.63
N HIS A 8 -14.63 -1.24 -19.75
CA HIS A 8 -14.91 0.00 -19.02
C HIS A 8 -14.24 0.17 -17.65
N VAL A 9 -12.93 0.38 -17.72
CA VAL A 9 -12.19 1.25 -16.79
C VAL A 9 -12.81 2.65 -16.86
N ARG A 10 -13.62 2.99 -15.86
CA ARG A 10 -13.98 4.40 -15.62
C ARG A 10 -12.68 5.17 -15.33
N LEU A 11 -12.33 6.07 -16.25
CA LEU A 11 -11.30 7.08 -16.08
C LEU A 11 -11.46 7.74 -14.70
N PHE A 12 -10.39 7.66 -13.90
CA PHE A 12 -10.26 8.39 -12.65
C PHE A 12 -10.30 9.89 -12.95
N ALA A 13 -11.50 10.47 -12.93
CA ALA A 13 -11.65 11.90 -12.76
C ALA A 13 -11.01 12.28 -11.41
N SER A 14 -9.98 13.10 -11.50
CA SER A 14 -9.31 13.84 -10.43
C SER A 14 -10.11 13.92 -9.13
N PHE A 15 -9.69 13.16 -8.11
CA PHE A 15 -10.06 13.46 -6.72
C PHE A 15 -9.32 14.74 -6.31
N ALA A 16 -9.86 15.91 -6.68
CA ALA A 16 -9.72 17.05 -5.81
C ALA A 16 -10.52 16.72 -4.54
N PRO A 17 -9.96 16.85 -3.32
CA PRO A 17 -10.72 16.64 -2.11
C PRO A 17 -11.89 17.64 -2.13
N GLY A 18 -13.10 17.13 -2.35
CA GLY A 18 -14.31 17.89 -2.18
C GLY A 18 -14.32 18.40 -0.75
N VAL A 19 -14.35 19.73 -0.61
CA VAL A 19 -14.54 20.39 0.66
C VAL A 19 -15.99 20.10 1.04
N ALA A 20 -16.23 18.93 1.62
CA ALA A 20 -17.51 18.60 2.22
C ALA A 20 -17.68 19.54 3.42
N SER A 21 -18.38 20.64 3.16
CA SER A 21 -18.98 21.48 4.18
C SER A 21 -20.08 20.67 4.84
N GLY A 22 -19.67 19.84 5.80
CA GLY A 22 -20.51 18.98 6.60
C GLY A 22 -19.69 18.59 7.80
N SER A 23 -20.13 19.05 8.96
CA SER A 23 -19.54 18.81 10.28
C SER A 23 -18.93 17.41 10.44
N GLY A 24 -17.67 17.35 10.87
CA GLY A 24 -17.14 16.16 11.53
C GLY A 24 -16.06 15.37 10.77
N LYS A 25 -14.83 15.51 11.26
CA LYS A 25 -13.84 14.44 11.40
C LYS A 25 -13.37 13.73 10.12
N SER A 26 -12.53 14.40 9.31
CA SER A 26 -11.54 13.68 8.48
C SER A 26 -10.18 14.40 8.39
N PHE A 27 -9.71 14.96 9.50
CA PHE A 27 -8.29 15.34 9.58
C PHE A 27 -7.42 14.08 9.59
N GLY A 28 -6.36 14.08 8.77
CA GLY A 28 -5.52 12.91 8.51
C GLY A 28 -5.05 12.20 9.77
N ARG A 29 -5.03 10.86 9.75
CA ARG A 29 -4.70 9.96 10.88
C ARG A 29 -3.35 10.19 11.57
N SER A 30 -2.50 11.14 11.13
CA SER A 30 -1.39 11.58 11.98
C SER A 30 -1.86 12.31 13.24
N CYS A 31 -3.08 12.85 13.22
CA CYS A 31 -3.83 13.33 14.38
C CYS A 31 -4.50 12.22 15.20
N ALA A 32 -4.31 10.93 14.90
CA ALA A 32 -5.02 9.86 15.63
C ALA A 32 -4.80 9.92 17.15
N TYR A 33 -3.61 10.32 17.63
CA TYR A 33 -3.41 10.57 19.05
C TYR A 33 -4.06 11.87 19.53
N ALA A 34 -3.98 12.97 18.77
CA ALA A 34 -4.66 14.20 19.19
C ALA A 34 -6.18 14.01 19.24
N LEU A 35 -6.74 13.20 18.34
CA LEU A 35 -8.13 12.79 18.32
C LEU A 35 -8.43 11.82 19.47
N PHE A 36 -7.62 10.78 19.67
CA PHE A 36 -7.79 9.85 20.80
C PHE A 36 -7.66 10.56 22.15
N ALA A 37 -6.63 11.38 22.34
CA ALA A 37 -6.42 12.14 23.58
C ALA A 37 -7.54 13.15 23.81
N LYS A 38 -8.07 13.75 22.74
CA LYS A 38 -9.25 14.61 22.83
C LYS A 38 -10.51 13.81 23.17
N ASP A 39 -10.83 12.77 22.39
CA ASP A 39 -12.02 11.94 22.60
C ASP A 39 -11.97 11.25 24.00
N PHE A 40 -10.79 10.82 24.45
CA PHE A 40 -10.54 10.28 25.80
C PHE A 40 -10.66 11.35 26.89
N ALA A 41 -10.21 12.58 26.64
CA ALA A 41 -10.42 13.68 27.60
C ALA A 41 -11.89 14.13 27.67
N ASP A 42 -12.61 14.06 26.55
CA ASP A 42 -14.03 14.43 26.45
C ASP A 42 -14.93 13.34 27.05
N SER A 43 -14.55 12.06 26.97
CA SER A 43 -15.28 10.95 27.59
C SER A 43 -14.37 9.76 27.91
N PRO A 44 -13.66 9.78 29.05
CA PRO A 44 -12.77 8.70 29.44
C PRO A 44 -13.54 7.40 29.73
N GLU A 45 -14.81 7.48 30.14
CA GLU A 45 -15.63 6.31 30.45
C GLU A 45 -16.00 5.50 29.20
N SER A 46 -15.87 6.10 28.00
CA SER A 46 -16.18 5.44 26.74
C SER A 46 -15.09 4.47 26.25
N PHE A 47 -13.92 4.47 26.90
CA PHE A 47 -12.78 3.64 26.52
C PHE A 47 -12.51 2.60 27.60
N SER A 48 -12.29 1.35 27.18
CA SER A 48 -11.80 0.33 28.12
C SER A 48 -10.33 0.58 28.46
N GLU A 49 -9.89 0.16 29.64
CA GLU A 49 -8.48 0.25 30.04
C GLU A 49 -7.57 -0.46 29.02
N ASP A 50 -8.03 -1.58 28.48
CA ASP A 50 -7.34 -2.34 27.44
C ASP A 50 -7.16 -1.55 26.15
N GLU A 51 -8.18 -0.82 25.69
CA GLU A 51 -8.09 0.04 24.50
C GLU A 51 -7.10 1.18 24.68
N VAL A 52 -7.10 1.81 25.87
CA VAL A 52 -6.17 2.90 26.20
C VAL A 52 -4.73 2.38 26.18
N GLU A 53 -4.49 1.22 26.77
CA GLU A 53 -3.17 0.59 26.81
C GLU A 53 -2.71 0.13 25.42
N GLU A 54 -3.62 -0.42 24.59
CA GLU A 54 -3.31 -0.77 23.19
C GLU A 54 -2.88 0.48 22.39
N GLN A 55 -3.59 1.61 22.55
CA GLN A 55 -3.21 2.87 21.90
C GLN A 55 -1.84 3.37 22.37
N ARG A 56 -1.55 3.29 23.67
CA ARG A 56 -0.22 3.64 24.22
C ARG A 56 0.89 2.79 23.60
N ARG A 57 0.68 1.47 23.53
CA ARG A 57 1.62 0.54 22.89
C ARG A 57 1.82 0.86 21.41
N LEU A 58 0.75 1.16 20.67
CA LEU A 58 0.82 1.51 19.26
C LEU A 58 1.64 2.79 19.02
N ILE A 59 1.48 3.80 19.89
CA ILE A 59 2.23 5.05 19.84
C ILE A 59 3.71 4.82 20.14
N ASP A 60 4.03 4.07 21.20
CA ASP A 60 5.41 3.75 21.55
C ASP A 60 6.08 2.97 20.41
N ALA A 61 5.39 1.97 19.85
CA ALA A 61 5.87 1.22 18.69
C ALA A 61 6.10 2.13 17.49
N LYS A 62 5.18 3.05 17.18
CA LYS A 62 5.32 4.03 16.10
C LYS A 62 6.55 4.91 16.30
N ARG A 63 6.76 5.41 17.52
CA ARG A 63 7.92 6.24 17.87
C ARG A 63 9.21 5.44 17.71
N LYS A 64 9.27 4.23 18.27
CA LYS A 64 10.45 3.36 18.20
C LYS A 64 10.81 2.96 16.76
N VAL A 65 9.81 2.61 15.94
CA VAL A 65 10.02 2.35 14.50
C VAL A 65 10.56 3.59 13.80
N THR A 66 10.02 4.78 14.10
CA THR A 66 10.52 6.04 13.52
C THR A 66 11.98 6.31 13.90
N ILE A 67 12.33 6.09 15.17
CA ILE A 67 13.71 6.23 15.65
C ILE A 67 14.63 5.25 14.92
N LEU A 68 14.21 3.99 14.72
CA LEU A 68 14.98 3.02 13.95
C LEU A 68 15.15 3.45 12.49
N MET A 69 14.06 3.88 11.83
CA MET A 69 14.13 4.36 10.45
C MET A 69 15.13 5.52 10.32
N ASN A 70 15.07 6.51 11.21
CA ASN A 70 15.98 7.65 11.18
C ASN A 70 17.42 7.24 11.50
N ARG A 71 17.62 6.44 12.55
CA ARG A 71 18.96 5.99 12.99
C ARG A 71 19.69 5.19 11.93
N TYR A 72 18.96 4.40 11.15
CA TYR A 72 19.53 3.54 10.11
C TYR A 72 19.34 4.11 8.70
N GLY A 73 19.05 5.41 8.59
CA GLY A 73 19.04 6.13 7.31
C GLY A 73 18.02 5.58 6.30
N TYR A 74 16.82 5.24 6.76
CA TYR A 74 15.74 4.83 5.87
C TYR A 74 15.41 5.96 4.87
N PRO A 75 15.21 5.66 3.58
CA PRO A 75 14.93 6.67 2.57
C PRO A 75 13.72 7.57 2.91
N PRO A 76 13.82 8.89 2.70
CA PRO A 76 12.71 9.79 2.96
C PRO A 76 11.54 9.51 2.02
N LEU A 77 10.31 9.65 2.52
CA LEU A 77 9.11 9.42 1.73
C LEU A 77 8.90 10.58 0.73
N PRO A 78 8.86 10.35 -0.59
CA PRO A 78 8.48 11.37 -1.56
C PRO A 78 7.01 11.73 -1.47
N SER A 79 6.64 12.85 -2.11
CA SER A 79 5.23 13.23 -2.26
C SER A 79 4.50 12.18 -3.12
N PRO A 80 3.39 11.61 -2.64
CA PRO A 80 2.66 10.55 -3.34
C PRO A 80 1.91 11.03 -4.58
N ASN A 81 1.62 12.32 -4.74
CA ASN A 81 0.87 12.84 -5.90
C ASN A 81 1.26 14.29 -6.22
N ALA A 82 0.85 14.74 -7.41
CA ALA A 82 1.21 16.04 -7.96
C ALA A 82 0.74 17.21 -7.08
N TYR A 83 -0.46 17.12 -6.50
CA TYR A 83 -0.96 18.14 -5.58
C TYR A 83 -0.07 18.27 -4.33
N GLN A 84 0.31 17.15 -3.70
CA GLN A 84 1.18 17.20 -2.52
C GLN A 84 2.60 17.67 -2.86
N MET A 85 3.10 17.36 -4.06
CA MET A 85 4.36 17.92 -4.55
C MET A 85 4.23 19.42 -4.75
N TYR A 86 3.18 19.88 -5.42
CA TYR A 86 2.88 21.29 -5.62
C TYR A 86 2.79 22.06 -4.30
N THR A 87 1.98 21.60 -3.35
CA THR A 87 1.82 22.27 -2.06
C THR A 87 3.12 22.30 -1.27
N LYS A 88 3.96 21.26 -1.39
CA LYS A 88 5.28 21.23 -0.77
C LYS A 88 6.19 22.31 -1.39
N GLU A 89 6.25 22.40 -2.71
CA GLU A 89 7.04 23.41 -3.40
C GLU A 89 6.57 24.84 -3.13
N CYS A 90 5.25 25.07 -3.09
CA CYS A 90 4.67 26.35 -2.70
C CYS A 90 5.01 26.69 -1.25
N PHE A 91 4.90 25.73 -0.33
CA PHE A 91 5.24 25.96 1.07
C PHE A 91 6.73 26.29 1.26
N GLU A 92 7.62 25.62 0.52
CA GLU A 92 9.06 25.89 0.56
C GLU A 92 9.44 27.29 0.01
N LYS A 93 8.68 27.78 -0.99
CA LYS A 93 8.91 29.09 -1.64
C LYS A 93 8.30 30.26 -0.89
N THR A 94 7.02 30.17 -0.51
CA THR A 94 6.25 31.30 0.03
C THR A 94 5.63 31.04 1.40
N GLY A 95 5.56 29.77 1.83
CA GLY A 95 4.89 29.39 3.08
C GLY A 95 5.77 29.45 4.32
N LYS A 96 7.09 29.62 4.19
CA LYS A 96 8.01 29.66 5.35
C LYS A 96 7.63 30.82 6.28
N GLY A 97 7.38 30.50 7.55
CA GLY A 97 6.96 31.45 8.58
C GLY A 97 5.45 31.68 8.68
N GLN A 98 4.66 31.13 7.74
CA GLN A 98 3.20 31.22 7.77
C GLN A 98 2.58 29.93 8.34
N SER A 99 1.42 30.07 8.97
CA SER A 99 0.63 28.91 9.39
C SER A 99 0.19 28.10 8.17
N VAL A 100 0.40 26.78 8.23
CA VAL A 100 -0.05 25.83 7.21
C VAL A 100 -1.55 26.00 6.92
N ALA A 101 -2.37 26.19 7.96
CA ALA A 101 -3.82 26.36 7.79
C ALA A 101 -4.17 27.58 6.91
N ASN A 102 -3.41 28.68 7.06
CA ASN A 102 -3.69 29.92 6.33
C ASN A 102 -3.33 29.78 4.85
N VAL A 103 -2.15 29.21 4.54
CA VAL A 103 -1.62 29.13 3.18
C VAL A 103 -2.25 28.02 2.34
N MET A 104 -2.70 26.92 2.97
CA MET A 104 -3.23 25.78 2.23
C MET A 104 -4.52 26.13 1.46
N SER A 105 -5.34 27.05 1.97
CA SER A 105 -6.52 27.54 1.26
C SER A 105 -6.15 28.26 -0.04
N GLN A 106 -5.08 29.04 -0.02
CA GLN A 106 -4.56 29.76 -1.18
C GLN A 106 -3.92 28.79 -2.18
N PHE A 107 -3.12 27.83 -1.70
CA PHE A 107 -2.51 26.80 -2.54
C PHE A 107 -3.56 25.91 -3.22
N ALA A 108 -4.66 25.60 -2.53
CA ALA A 108 -5.76 24.84 -3.13
C ALA A 108 -6.46 25.63 -4.25
N LYS A 109 -6.61 26.95 -4.11
CA LYS A 109 -7.15 27.82 -5.15
C LYS A 109 -6.21 27.90 -6.36
N SER A 110 -4.92 28.15 -6.12
CA SER A 110 -3.92 28.24 -7.20
C SER A 110 -3.70 26.89 -7.91
N TRP A 111 -3.81 25.77 -7.20
CA TRP A 111 -3.79 24.44 -7.82
C TRP A 111 -4.93 24.27 -8.85
N LYS A 112 -6.13 24.75 -8.53
CA LYS A 112 -7.29 24.66 -9.43
C LYS A 112 -7.10 25.50 -10.71
N THR A 113 -6.33 26.57 -10.63
CA THR A 113 -6.02 27.45 -11.77
C THR A 113 -4.76 27.05 -12.53
N LEU A 114 -3.99 26.05 -12.08
CA LEU A 114 -2.86 25.52 -12.85
C LEU A 114 -3.34 24.92 -14.17
N SER A 115 -2.53 25.15 -15.22
CA SER A 115 -2.71 24.53 -16.52
C SER A 115 -2.60 23.01 -16.46
N VAL A 116 -3.14 22.32 -17.48
CA VAL A 116 -2.99 20.86 -17.60
C VAL A 116 -1.53 20.48 -17.76
N ASP A 117 -0.76 21.23 -18.56
CA ASP A 117 0.66 20.99 -18.82
C ASP A 117 1.50 21.08 -17.53
N ASP A 118 1.23 22.08 -16.68
CA ASP A 118 1.95 22.22 -15.41
C ASP A 118 1.61 21.11 -14.42
N ARG A 119 0.36 20.64 -14.42
CA ARG A 119 -0.04 19.47 -13.63
C ARG A 119 0.66 18.21 -14.13
N GLN A 120 0.77 18.03 -15.45
CA GLN A 120 1.47 16.90 -16.05
C GLN A 120 2.96 16.89 -15.67
N LYS A 121 3.65 18.05 -15.75
CA LYS A 121 5.06 18.16 -15.31
C LYS A 121 5.24 17.75 -13.85
N LEU A 122 4.28 18.08 -12.98
CA LEU A 122 4.30 17.65 -11.58
C LEU A 122 4.04 16.15 -11.42
N GLU A 123 3.18 15.56 -12.25
CA GLU A 123 2.97 14.10 -12.26
C GLU A 123 4.22 13.34 -12.71
N GLU A 124 4.91 13.82 -13.75
CA GLU A 124 6.19 13.29 -14.21
C GLU A 124 7.26 13.40 -13.11
N LYS A 125 7.33 14.54 -12.43
CA LYS A 125 8.24 14.73 -11.30
C LYS A 125 7.91 13.80 -10.13
N VAL A 126 6.63 13.53 -9.86
CA VAL A 126 6.22 12.53 -8.87
C VAL A 126 6.66 11.14 -9.29
N ALA A 127 6.44 10.75 -10.55
CA ALA A 127 6.89 9.46 -11.07
C ALA A 127 8.40 9.29 -10.89
N HIS A 128 9.20 10.31 -11.25
CA HIS A 128 10.65 10.32 -11.03
C HIS A 128 11.03 10.20 -9.54
N LYS A 129 10.33 10.88 -8.63
CA LYS A 129 10.62 10.76 -7.18
C LYS A 129 10.22 9.42 -6.58
N LEU A 130 9.17 8.79 -7.09
CA LEU A 130 8.80 7.41 -6.73
C LEU A 130 9.83 6.40 -7.24
N ASP A 131 10.36 6.66 -8.43
CA ASP A 131 11.45 5.91 -9.04
C ASP A 131 12.71 5.95 -8.16
N GLU A 132 13.24 7.15 -7.88
CA GLU A 132 14.37 7.37 -6.97
C GLU A 132 14.15 6.70 -5.60
N PHE A 133 12.95 6.83 -5.03
CA PHE A 133 12.63 6.25 -3.74
C PHE A 133 12.71 4.72 -3.76
N SER A 134 12.18 4.07 -4.80
CA SER A 134 12.24 2.61 -4.89
C SER A 134 13.68 2.09 -5.00
N HIS A 135 14.54 2.75 -5.79
CA HIS A 135 15.98 2.44 -5.84
C HIS A 135 16.64 2.65 -4.48
N ALA A 136 16.41 3.81 -3.85
CA ALA A 136 16.97 4.12 -2.54
C ALA A 136 16.57 3.08 -1.48
N VAL A 137 15.33 2.56 -1.52
CA VAL A 137 14.88 1.49 -0.61
C VAL A 137 15.62 0.19 -0.91
N GLN A 138 15.75 -0.21 -2.18
CA GLN A 138 16.45 -1.43 -2.57
C GLN A 138 17.95 -1.38 -2.16
N ASP A 139 18.63 -0.27 -2.43
CA ASP A 139 20.03 -0.06 -2.05
C ASP A 139 20.21 -0.06 -0.54
N TRP A 140 19.31 0.62 0.17
CA TRP A 140 19.29 0.63 1.62
C TRP A 140 19.13 -0.79 2.19
N GLU A 141 18.22 -1.62 1.66
CA GLU A 141 18.06 -2.99 2.11
C GLU A 141 19.31 -3.84 1.85
N THR A 142 19.91 -3.69 0.67
CA THR A 142 21.15 -4.38 0.31
C THR A 142 22.29 -3.98 1.24
N LYS A 143 22.43 -2.68 1.53
CA LYS A 143 23.40 -2.16 2.50
C LYS A 143 23.17 -2.74 3.90
N MET A 144 21.92 -2.77 4.38
CA MET A 144 21.57 -3.33 5.69
C MET A 144 21.91 -4.82 5.78
N LYS A 145 21.65 -5.59 4.73
CA LYS A 145 22.04 -7.02 4.65
C LYS A 145 23.55 -7.19 4.66
N ARG A 146 24.30 -6.41 3.86
CA ARG A 146 25.77 -6.43 3.81
C ARG A 146 26.39 -6.10 5.17
N GLN A 147 25.80 -5.17 5.91
CA GLN A 147 26.22 -4.80 7.27
C GLN A 147 25.76 -5.79 8.36
N LYS A 148 25.14 -6.92 7.97
CA LYS A 148 24.58 -7.93 8.89
C LYS A 148 23.54 -7.34 9.87
N LEU A 149 22.80 -6.32 9.45
CA LEU A 149 21.74 -5.65 10.22
C LEU A 149 20.34 -6.20 9.88
N SER A 150 20.24 -7.51 9.59
CA SER A 150 18.99 -8.17 9.18
C SER A 150 17.88 -8.06 10.24
N ALA A 151 18.23 -8.15 11.52
CA ALA A 151 17.28 -8.03 12.61
C ALA A 151 16.66 -6.61 12.70
N VAL A 152 17.45 -5.56 12.43
CA VAL A 152 16.96 -4.18 12.36
C VAL A 152 16.06 -3.99 11.15
N LEU A 153 16.46 -4.50 9.98
CA LEU A 153 15.66 -4.49 8.76
C LEU A 153 14.29 -5.16 8.99
N ASN A 154 14.27 -6.32 9.65
CA ASN A 154 13.05 -7.05 9.99
C ASN A 154 12.17 -6.25 10.96
N ALA A 155 12.74 -5.59 11.97
CA ALA A 155 11.98 -4.76 12.90
C ALA A 155 11.33 -3.55 12.21
N ILE A 156 12.04 -2.87 11.31
CA ILE A 156 11.49 -1.75 10.52
C ILE A 156 10.36 -2.25 9.62
N ASN A 157 10.60 -3.34 8.88
CA ASN A 157 9.59 -3.94 8.01
C ASN A 157 8.37 -4.46 8.78
N LEU A 158 8.56 -5.00 9.98
CA LEU A 158 7.46 -5.36 10.88
C LEU A 158 6.67 -4.11 11.29
N GLY A 159 7.35 -3.03 11.68
CA GLY A 159 6.73 -1.74 11.98
C GLY A 159 5.88 -1.17 10.85
N ILE A 160 6.37 -1.23 9.60
CA ILE A 160 5.64 -0.77 8.41
C ILE A 160 4.36 -1.60 8.17
N ARG A 161 4.39 -2.91 8.49
CA ARG A 161 3.24 -3.82 8.34
C ARG A 161 2.19 -3.63 9.42
N THR A 162 2.64 -3.55 10.68
CA THR A 162 1.75 -3.51 11.85
C THR A 162 1.07 -2.16 12.00
N ILE A 163 1.78 -1.07 11.72
CA ILE A 163 1.29 0.28 12.02
C ILE A 163 0.73 0.91 10.75
N ASP A 164 -0.59 1.05 10.65
CA ASP A 164 -1.27 1.60 9.47
C ASP A 164 -0.71 2.97 9.04
N SER A 165 -0.39 3.83 10.00
CA SER A 165 0.22 5.15 9.72
C SER A 165 1.64 5.09 9.15
N LYS A 166 2.29 3.91 9.19
CA LYS A 166 3.61 3.63 8.64
C LYS A 166 3.56 2.86 7.32
N GLN A 167 2.38 2.64 6.74
CA GLN A 167 2.23 2.00 5.42
C GLN A 167 2.61 2.90 4.24
N GLY A 168 3.14 4.11 4.48
CA GLY A 168 3.62 5.04 3.46
C GLY A 168 4.52 4.38 2.41
N PRO A 169 5.62 3.72 2.79
CA PRO A 169 6.49 2.99 1.86
C PRO A 169 5.75 2.01 0.95
N ARG A 170 4.85 1.19 1.53
CA ARG A 170 4.08 0.20 0.77
C ARG A 170 3.22 0.88 -0.30
N ARG A 171 2.52 1.97 0.06
CA ARG A 171 1.64 2.71 -0.86
C ARG A 171 2.43 3.36 -1.99
N LEU A 172 3.60 3.94 -1.68
CA LEU A 172 4.47 4.56 -2.67
C LEU A 172 5.08 3.53 -3.63
N LEU A 173 5.55 2.40 -3.11
CA LEU A 173 6.04 1.28 -3.93
C LEU A 173 4.94 0.71 -4.82
N GLN A 174 3.73 0.51 -4.29
CA GLN A 174 2.58 0.07 -5.10
C GLN A 174 2.28 1.08 -6.21
N LYS A 175 2.29 2.38 -5.91
CA LYS A 175 2.07 3.40 -6.92
C LYS A 175 3.15 3.38 -8.01
N GLN A 176 4.41 3.19 -7.65
CA GLN A 176 5.49 3.03 -8.63
C GLN A 176 5.27 1.79 -9.49
N LEU A 177 4.86 0.66 -8.88
CA LEU A 177 4.52 -0.54 -9.63
C LEU A 177 3.40 -0.29 -10.63
N ASP A 178 2.35 0.44 -10.24
CA ASP A 178 1.23 0.77 -11.12
C ASP A 178 1.67 1.66 -12.30
N ILE A 179 2.57 2.62 -12.05
CA ILE A 179 3.17 3.46 -13.10
C ILE A 179 3.98 2.60 -14.08
N LEU A 180 4.87 1.75 -13.58
CA LEU A 180 5.69 0.86 -14.40
C LEU A 180 4.81 -0.12 -15.20
N LYS A 181 3.79 -0.71 -14.57
CA LYS A 181 2.84 -1.60 -15.24
C LYS A 181 2.13 -0.90 -16.40
N LYS A 182 1.72 0.35 -16.21
CA LYS A 182 1.10 1.16 -17.28
C LYS A 182 2.11 1.52 -18.37
N GLN A 183 3.30 1.97 -18.01
CA GLN A 183 4.33 2.42 -18.94
C GLN A 183 4.83 1.30 -19.86
N TYR A 184 4.96 0.08 -19.33
CA TYR A 184 5.50 -1.07 -20.06
C TYR A 184 4.43 -2.09 -20.49
N ASN A 185 3.16 -1.68 -20.55
CA ASN A 185 2.02 -2.50 -20.98
C ASN A 185 1.99 -3.89 -20.33
N TYR A 186 2.21 -3.93 -19.01
CA TYR A 186 2.24 -5.17 -18.25
C TYR A 186 0.88 -5.89 -18.33
N PRO A 187 0.85 -7.21 -18.63
CA PRO A 187 -0.39 -7.97 -18.74
C PRO A 187 -1.22 -7.94 -17.46
N ASP A 188 -2.53 -7.69 -17.56
CA ASP A 188 -3.42 -7.78 -16.40
C ASP A 188 -3.58 -9.23 -15.94
N LEU A 189 -3.29 -9.49 -14.66
CA LEU A 189 -3.30 -10.82 -14.06
C LEU A 189 -4.43 -10.94 -13.07
N LYS A 190 -5.52 -11.54 -13.54
CA LYS A 190 -6.61 -11.98 -12.69
C LYS A 190 -6.49 -13.48 -12.52
N LEU A 191 -5.81 -13.89 -11.45
CA LEU A 191 -5.88 -15.28 -11.02
C LEU A 191 -7.30 -15.58 -10.56
N VAL A 192 -7.91 -16.58 -11.18
CA VAL A 192 -9.31 -16.95 -10.94
C VAL A 192 -9.34 -18.20 -10.07
N LYS A 193 -10.21 -18.19 -9.06
CA LYS A 193 -10.52 -19.37 -8.25
C LYS A 193 -11.70 -20.13 -8.88
N PRO A 194 -11.81 -21.45 -8.69
CA PRO A 194 -12.92 -22.25 -9.24
C PRO A 194 -14.30 -21.70 -8.83
N TYR A 195 -14.44 -21.34 -7.55
CA TYR A 195 -15.63 -20.65 -7.03
C TYR A 195 -15.94 -19.33 -7.75
N SER A 196 -14.91 -18.53 -8.07
CA SER A 196 -15.10 -17.27 -8.78
C SER A 196 -15.63 -17.47 -10.20
N ILE A 197 -15.19 -18.52 -10.89
CA ILE A 197 -15.75 -18.90 -12.20
C ILE A 197 -17.22 -19.25 -12.04
N PHE A 198 -17.52 -20.14 -11.10
CA PHE A 198 -18.87 -20.60 -10.85
C PHE A 198 -19.84 -19.46 -10.51
N VAL A 199 -19.49 -18.62 -9.54
CA VAL A 199 -20.31 -17.47 -9.12
C VAL A 199 -20.49 -16.51 -10.28
N HIS A 200 -19.43 -16.19 -11.02
CA HIS A 200 -19.53 -15.30 -12.17
C HIS A 200 -20.50 -15.85 -13.22
N GLU A 201 -20.45 -17.16 -13.51
CA GLU A 201 -21.37 -17.80 -14.44
C GLU A 201 -22.82 -17.81 -13.95
N LYS A 202 -23.06 -18.07 -12.65
CA LYS A 202 -24.39 -18.05 -12.04
C LYS A 202 -24.98 -16.63 -12.00
N LEU A 203 -24.18 -15.63 -11.64
CA LEU A 203 -24.59 -14.23 -11.64
C LEU A 203 -24.88 -13.72 -13.06
N LYS A 204 -24.09 -14.14 -14.04
CA LYS A 204 -24.35 -13.82 -15.45
C LYS A 204 -25.66 -14.41 -15.95
N ARG A 205 -26.00 -15.65 -15.56
CA ARG A 205 -27.28 -16.29 -15.93
C ARG A 205 -28.49 -15.65 -15.23
N SER A 206 -28.29 -15.11 -14.02
CA SER A 206 -29.34 -14.44 -13.22
C SER A 206 -29.35 -12.92 -13.39
N SER A 207 -28.68 -12.37 -14.41
CA SER A 207 -28.52 -10.91 -14.59
C SER A 207 -29.83 -10.15 -14.89
N GLY A 208 -30.97 -10.84 -15.06
CA GLY A 208 -32.30 -10.25 -15.18
C GLY A 208 -33.26 -10.58 -14.03
N SER A 209 -32.83 -11.28 -12.97
CA SER A 209 -33.73 -11.61 -11.86
C SER A 209 -33.96 -10.37 -10.97
N HIS A 210 -35.20 -10.21 -10.46
CA HIS A 210 -35.56 -9.14 -9.53
C HIS A 210 -34.89 -9.28 -8.14
N MET A 211 -34.06 -10.30 -7.94
CA MET A 211 -33.41 -10.54 -6.66
C MET A 211 -32.29 -9.53 -6.41
N LYS A 212 -32.16 -9.12 -5.15
CA LYS A 212 -31.03 -8.32 -4.69
C LYS A 212 -29.73 -9.09 -4.94
N GLN A 213 -28.64 -8.36 -5.19
CA GLN A 213 -27.33 -8.97 -5.48
C GLN A 213 -26.83 -9.85 -4.32
N THR A 214 -27.14 -9.47 -3.07
CA THR A 214 -26.84 -10.26 -1.87
C THR A 214 -27.49 -11.64 -1.91
N ASP A 215 -28.76 -11.69 -2.30
CA ASP A 215 -29.53 -12.93 -2.32
C ASP A 215 -29.06 -13.85 -3.46
N ARG A 216 -28.72 -13.27 -4.62
CA ARG A 216 -28.10 -14.00 -5.74
C ARG A 216 -26.74 -14.60 -5.37
N LEU A 217 -25.93 -13.88 -4.60
CA LEU A 217 -24.65 -14.39 -4.10
C LEU A 217 -24.85 -15.51 -3.08
N LYS A 218 -25.83 -15.37 -2.18
CA LYS A 218 -26.17 -16.42 -1.21
C LYS A 218 -26.62 -17.69 -1.91
N GLN A 219 -27.54 -17.57 -2.88
CA GLN A 219 -27.99 -18.69 -3.70
C GLN A 219 -26.83 -19.35 -4.46
N ALA A 220 -25.96 -18.55 -5.10
CA ALA A 220 -24.77 -19.10 -5.77
C ALA A 220 -23.85 -19.84 -4.78
N SER A 221 -23.70 -19.36 -3.55
CA SER A 221 -22.91 -20.07 -2.54
C SER A 221 -23.55 -21.40 -2.13
N GLU A 222 -24.87 -21.44 -1.96
CA GLU A 222 -25.61 -22.67 -1.64
C GLU A 222 -25.50 -23.69 -2.79
N GLU A 223 -25.72 -23.24 -4.02
CA GLU A 223 -25.57 -24.08 -5.21
C GLU A 223 -24.13 -24.60 -5.38
N TRP A 224 -23.11 -23.78 -5.08
CA TRP A 224 -21.71 -24.23 -5.09
C TRP A 224 -21.47 -25.35 -4.09
N ASN A 225 -22.01 -25.23 -2.87
CA ASN A 225 -21.86 -26.25 -1.84
C ASN A 225 -22.55 -27.56 -2.24
N ALA A 226 -23.71 -27.46 -2.91
CA ALA A 226 -24.47 -28.59 -3.44
C ALA A 226 -23.86 -29.25 -4.70
N LEU A 227 -22.86 -28.62 -5.36
CA LEU A 227 -22.17 -29.25 -6.50
C LEU A 227 -21.49 -30.55 -6.11
N SER A 228 -21.57 -31.54 -7.00
CA SER A 228 -20.86 -32.80 -6.83
C SER A 228 -19.34 -32.60 -6.87
N PRO A 229 -18.55 -33.49 -6.25
CA PRO A 229 -17.09 -33.44 -6.34
C PRO A 229 -16.57 -33.40 -7.79
N ALA A 230 -17.17 -34.17 -8.70
CA ALA A 230 -16.79 -34.19 -10.12
C ALA A 230 -16.98 -32.82 -10.80
N GLN A 231 -18.08 -32.11 -10.50
CA GLN A 231 -18.31 -30.76 -11.02
C GLN A 231 -17.30 -29.75 -10.47
N LYS A 232 -16.94 -29.87 -9.18
CA LYS A 232 -15.91 -29.03 -8.55
C LYS A 232 -14.53 -29.27 -9.17
N VAL A 233 -14.19 -30.52 -9.53
CA VAL A 233 -12.96 -30.87 -10.26
C VAL A 233 -12.93 -30.19 -11.63
N SER A 234 -13.99 -30.31 -12.43
CA SER A 234 -14.05 -29.65 -13.75
C SER A 234 -13.89 -28.12 -13.67
N LEU A 235 -14.50 -27.48 -12.67
CA LEU A 235 -14.31 -26.04 -12.43
C LEU A 235 -12.88 -25.70 -11.97
N THR A 236 -12.21 -26.64 -11.30
CA THR A 236 -10.82 -26.52 -10.87
C THR A 236 -9.88 -26.57 -12.06
N GLU A 237 -10.01 -27.57 -12.92
CA GLU A 237 -9.25 -27.70 -14.17
C GLU A 237 -9.41 -26.46 -15.05
N ARG A 238 -10.62 -25.93 -15.16
CA ARG A 238 -10.88 -24.71 -15.93
C ARG A 238 -10.20 -23.48 -15.31
N ALA A 239 -10.22 -23.36 -13.98
CA ALA A 239 -9.52 -22.27 -13.30
C ALA A 239 -8.01 -22.38 -13.49
N GLU A 240 -7.45 -23.59 -13.41
CA GLU A 240 -6.05 -23.86 -13.66
C GLU A 240 -5.65 -23.52 -15.09
N SER A 241 -6.45 -23.90 -16.08
CA SER A 241 -6.23 -23.54 -17.50
C SER A 241 -6.20 -22.02 -17.71
N ILE A 242 -7.17 -21.27 -17.16
CA ILE A 242 -7.18 -19.80 -17.23
C ILE A 242 -5.94 -19.19 -16.54
N ASN A 243 -5.59 -19.71 -15.36
CA ASN A 243 -4.42 -19.25 -14.62
C ASN A 243 -3.12 -19.56 -15.35
N GLN A 244 -3.06 -20.68 -16.07
CA GLN A 244 -1.90 -21.04 -16.89
C GLN A 244 -1.76 -20.09 -18.07
N THR A 245 -2.84 -19.83 -18.82
CA THR A 245 -2.82 -18.82 -19.89
C THR A 245 -2.38 -17.44 -19.38
N ALA A 246 -2.80 -17.06 -18.17
CA ALA A 246 -2.36 -15.83 -17.55
C ALA A 246 -0.84 -15.83 -17.26
N LYS A 247 -0.30 -16.93 -16.72
CA LYS A 247 1.15 -17.09 -16.50
C LYS A 247 1.93 -17.04 -17.80
N ASP A 248 1.46 -17.72 -18.84
CA ASP A 248 2.12 -17.77 -20.15
C ASP A 248 2.24 -16.36 -20.74
N LYS A 249 1.19 -15.53 -20.63
CA LYS A 249 1.23 -14.13 -21.04
C LYS A 249 2.30 -13.31 -20.31
N ILE A 250 2.53 -13.57 -19.02
CA ILE A 250 3.62 -12.91 -18.27
C ILE A 250 4.96 -13.38 -18.80
N SER A 251 5.14 -14.69 -18.97
CA SER A 251 6.40 -15.27 -19.45
C SER A 251 6.76 -14.70 -20.81
N SER A 252 5.81 -14.66 -21.75
CA SER A 252 6.01 -14.04 -23.06
C SER A 252 6.27 -12.53 -22.98
N TRP A 253 5.63 -11.82 -22.04
CA TRP A 253 5.93 -10.40 -21.82
C TRP A 253 7.33 -10.20 -21.26
N LYS A 254 7.77 -11.01 -20.30
CA LYS A 254 9.14 -10.95 -19.72
C LYS A 254 10.19 -11.22 -20.79
N GLU A 255 10.02 -12.28 -21.56
CA GLU A 255 10.90 -12.60 -22.69
C GLU A 255 10.94 -11.46 -23.71
N SER A 256 9.79 -10.86 -24.04
CA SER A 256 9.74 -9.69 -24.93
C SER A 256 10.50 -8.47 -24.38
N MET A 257 10.44 -8.26 -23.05
CA MET A 257 11.16 -7.16 -22.39
C MET A 257 12.66 -7.41 -22.33
N GLU A 258 13.08 -8.64 -22.04
CA GLU A 258 14.49 -9.07 -22.05
C GLU A 258 15.08 -8.94 -23.46
N ASN A 259 14.36 -9.36 -24.49
CA ASN A 259 14.76 -9.20 -25.89
C ASN A 259 14.89 -7.73 -26.34
N LYS A 260 14.24 -6.80 -25.62
CA LYS A 260 14.37 -5.34 -25.81
C LYS A 260 15.48 -4.71 -24.96
N GLY A 261 16.22 -5.50 -24.19
CA GLY A 261 17.24 -5.00 -23.26
C GLY A 261 16.68 -4.33 -22.02
N LEU A 262 15.41 -4.60 -21.67
CA LEU A 262 14.71 -4.01 -20.52
C LEU A 262 14.67 -4.97 -19.31
N THR A 263 15.67 -5.85 -19.16
CA THR A 263 15.76 -6.83 -18.07
C THR A 263 15.75 -6.15 -16.70
N GLU A 264 16.45 -5.03 -16.53
CA GLU A 264 16.47 -4.28 -15.27
C GLU A 264 15.05 -3.82 -14.85
N ILE A 265 14.21 -3.44 -15.81
CA ILE A 265 12.82 -3.06 -15.55
C ILE A 265 12.01 -4.26 -15.03
N VAL A 266 12.20 -5.43 -15.63
CA VAL A 266 11.52 -6.67 -15.22
C VAL A 266 11.92 -7.04 -13.79
N GLU A 267 13.22 -7.10 -13.51
CA GLU A 267 13.76 -7.42 -12.18
C GLU A 267 13.28 -6.43 -11.12
N ARG A 268 13.24 -5.15 -11.47
CA ARG A 268 12.74 -4.10 -10.59
C ARG A 268 11.26 -4.26 -10.31
N MET A 269 10.43 -4.51 -11.32
CA MET A 269 9.00 -4.75 -11.12
C MET A 269 8.76 -5.98 -10.23
N ASP A 270 9.51 -7.05 -10.44
CA ASP A 270 9.45 -8.27 -9.62
C ASP A 270 9.85 -7.96 -8.16
N TRP A 271 10.93 -7.19 -7.95
CA TRP A 271 11.35 -6.77 -6.61
C TRP A 271 10.29 -5.91 -5.92
N ILE A 272 9.74 -4.90 -6.61
CA ILE A 272 8.69 -4.04 -6.05
C ILE A 272 7.46 -4.87 -5.70
N GLU A 273 7.02 -5.77 -6.58
CA GLU A 273 5.86 -6.62 -6.32
C GLU A 273 6.09 -7.54 -5.11
N ALA A 274 7.25 -8.20 -5.04
CA ALA A 274 7.62 -9.03 -3.90
C ALA A 274 7.67 -8.21 -2.61
N LYS A 275 8.23 -7.00 -2.67
CA LYS A 275 8.34 -6.10 -1.52
C LYS A 275 6.98 -5.60 -1.05
N VAL A 276 6.11 -5.17 -1.95
CA VAL A 276 4.74 -4.76 -1.64
C VAL A 276 3.97 -5.93 -1.04
N ARG A 277 4.07 -7.13 -1.62
CA ARG A 277 3.44 -8.34 -1.08
C ARG A 277 3.91 -8.64 0.33
N TYR A 278 5.23 -8.59 0.56
CA TYR A 278 5.81 -8.78 1.89
C TYR A 278 5.29 -7.75 2.90
N LEU A 279 5.25 -6.48 2.54
CA LEU A 279 4.71 -5.39 3.37
C LEU A 279 3.17 -5.39 3.49
N SER A 280 2.46 -6.17 2.67
CA SER A 280 0.99 -6.30 2.72
C SER A 280 0.53 -7.44 3.63
N ARG A 281 1.39 -8.43 3.88
CA ARG A 281 1.06 -9.57 4.74
C ARG A 281 0.89 -9.08 6.18
N ARG A 282 -0.37 -8.86 6.58
CA ARG A 282 -0.76 -8.89 8.00
C ARG A 282 -0.50 -10.32 8.48
N SER A 283 0.55 -10.55 9.26
CA SER A 283 0.64 -11.84 9.93
C SER A 283 -0.42 -11.84 11.02
N LYS A 284 -1.05 -12.99 11.28
CA LYS A 284 -1.92 -13.15 12.45
C LYS A 284 -1.17 -12.86 13.77
N LEU A 285 0.17 -12.89 13.71
CA LEU A 285 1.12 -12.68 14.79
C LEU A 285 1.67 -11.25 14.89
N THR A 286 1.35 -10.32 13.98
CA THR A 286 1.80 -8.92 14.12
C THR A 286 0.97 -8.21 15.20
N ASN A 287 1.07 -8.65 16.45
CA ASN A 287 0.67 -7.81 17.57
C ASN A 287 1.80 -6.78 17.81
N VAL A 288 1.42 -5.56 18.17
CA VAL A 288 2.31 -4.46 18.55
C VAL A 288 3.33 -4.90 19.59
N GLU A 289 2.96 -5.84 20.47
CA GLU A 289 3.82 -6.46 21.47
C GLU A 289 5.07 -7.12 20.87
N GLN A 290 4.93 -8.00 19.88
CA GLN A 290 6.08 -8.66 19.24
C GLN A 290 7.04 -7.65 18.60
N LEU A 291 6.49 -6.56 18.04
CA LEU A 291 7.28 -5.47 17.50
C LEU A 291 8.07 -4.77 18.61
N LEU A 292 7.42 -4.45 19.74
CA LEU A 292 8.08 -3.84 20.88
C LEU A 292 9.16 -4.74 21.47
N GLU A 293 8.87 -6.02 21.69
CA GLU A 293 9.82 -7.03 22.15
C GLU A 293 11.03 -7.12 21.22
N THR A 294 10.79 -7.27 19.90
CA THR A 294 11.86 -7.31 18.89
C THR A 294 12.78 -6.09 19.01
N ILE A 295 12.20 -4.90 19.18
CA ILE A 295 12.98 -3.65 19.31
C ILE A 295 13.74 -3.60 20.65
N ILE A 296 13.14 -4.09 21.75
CA ILE A 296 13.79 -4.17 23.06
C ILE A 296 14.97 -5.13 23.02
N THR A 297 14.80 -6.33 22.45
CA THR A 297 15.88 -7.31 22.26
C THR A 297 17.01 -6.78 21.38
N LEU A 298 16.70 -5.98 20.36
CA LEU A 298 17.72 -5.31 19.55
C LEU A 298 18.56 -4.32 20.37
N LYS A 299 17.92 -3.54 21.26
CA LYS A 299 18.62 -2.61 22.14
C LYS A 299 19.53 -3.34 23.14
N SER A 300 19.05 -4.41 23.78
CA SER A 300 19.84 -5.16 24.76
C SER A 300 21.07 -5.83 24.13
N LYS A 301 20.93 -6.44 22.96
CA LYS A 301 22.06 -7.03 22.21
C LYS A 301 23.11 -5.98 21.84
N THR A 302 22.67 -4.79 21.41
CA THR A 302 23.59 -3.70 21.05
C THR A 302 24.34 -3.19 22.28
N ALA A 303 23.67 -3.03 23.42
CA ALA A 303 24.29 -2.63 24.69
C ALA A 303 25.32 -3.66 25.20
N ALA A 304 24.98 -4.95 25.17
CA ALA A 304 25.89 -6.02 25.58
C ALA A 304 27.16 -6.08 24.71
N SER A 305 27.02 -5.86 23.39
CA SER A 305 28.16 -5.82 22.48
C SER A 305 29.08 -4.61 22.71
N ALA A 306 28.53 -3.49 23.19
CA ALA A 306 29.29 -2.30 23.52
C ALA A 306 30.03 -2.43 24.86
N ALA A 307 29.43 -3.11 25.85
CA ALA A 307 30.07 -3.39 27.14
C ALA A 307 31.28 -4.31 26.99
N LYS A 308 31.16 -5.38 26.19
CA LYS A 308 32.27 -6.33 25.90
C LYS A 308 33.46 -5.72 25.16
N LYS A 309 33.32 -4.53 24.56
CA LYS A 309 34.43 -3.82 23.91
C LYS A 309 35.17 -2.86 24.85
N LYS A 310 34.64 -2.62 26.05
CA LYS A 310 35.21 -1.67 27.03
C LYS A 310 35.89 -2.36 28.21
N GLY A 311 35.64 -3.65 28.44
CA GLY A 311 36.39 -4.49 29.37
C GLY A 311 37.34 -5.39 28.60
#